data_AF-A0A2V2WAQ9-F1
#
_entry.id   AF-A0A2V2WAQ9-F1
#
_cell.length_a   1.000
_cell.length_b   1.000
_cell.length_c   1.000
_cell.angle_alpha   90.00
_cell.angle_beta   90.00
_cell.angle_gamma   90.00
#
_symmetry.space_group_name_H-M   'P 1'
#
loop_
_entity.id
_entity.type
_entity.pdbx_description
1 polymer ?
#
loop_
_entity_poly.entity_id
_entity_poly.type
_entity_poly.pdbx_seq_one_letter_code
_entity_poly.pdbx_strand_id
1 'polypeptide(L)'
;MDTDSIPRNSSVEEFRDGSEAWLETGAHLSHVAVELLCLILVSHPRLVKALQMYLMERDVLSYIEDALSIPREHEIAFFQEGYRTEHMRLMANLTLDNVEACSFIVSNSALLAAVLTSTRFDEENPGMVEWAEFCIRNLCCCTKEAHEKIRRLMPVGISDESKELLSSGRVDCHLNSEGKLVLSNPCTTTE
;
A
#
# COMPACT_ATOMS: atom_id res chain seq x y z
N MET A 1 42.50 20.16 -47.51
CA MET A 1 43.34 20.44 -46.33
C MET A 1 42.43 21.07 -45.31
N ASP A 2 41.91 20.17 -44.48
CA ASP A 2 41.48 20.30 -43.09
C ASP A 2 40.62 21.50 -42.72
N THR A 3 39.31 21.31 -42.91
CA THR A 3 38.29 21.90 -42.04
C THR A 3 38.42 21.26 -40.66
N ASP A 4 38.94 22.01 -39.69
CA ASP A 4 38.95 21.64 -38.26
C ASP A 4 37.54 21.31 -37.78
N SER A 5 37.16 20.03 -37.83
CA SER A 5 35.98 19.53 -37.13
C SER A 5 36.35 19.36 -35.66
N ILE A 6 35.99 20.35 -34.84
CA ILE A 6 35.96 20.21 -33.38
C ILE A 6 35.14 18.94 -33.07
N PRO A 7 35.72 17.91 -32.42
CA PRO A 7 34.92 16.77 -31.98
C PRO A 7 34.01 17.27 -30.85
N ARG A 8 32.74 17.49 -31.17
CA ARG A 8 31.69 17.63 -30.16
C ARG A 8 31.47 16.26 -29.54
N ASN A 9 32.33 15.90 -28.59
CA ASN A 9 31.99 14.91 -27.58
C ASN A 9 30.89 15.53 -26.71
N SER A 10 29.64 15.39 -27.15
CA SER A 10 28.47 15.66 -26.34
C SER A 10 28.44 14.60 -25.24
N SER A 11 28.96 14.93 -24.06
CA SER A 11 28.85 14.13 -22.83
C SER A 11 27.46 14.24 -22.19
N VAL A 12 26.45 14.56 -22.99
CA VAL A 12 25.06 14.54 -22.55
C VAL A 12 24.61 13.10 -22.75
N GLU A 13 24.70 12.31 -21.68
CA GLU A 13 23.98 11.03 -21.60
C GLU A 13 22.56 11.26 -22.09
N GLU A 14 22.08 10.40 -22.98
CA GLU A 14 20.75 10.51 -23.53
C GLU A 14 19.74 10.44 -22.39
N PHE A 15 19.23 11.60 -21.96
CA PHE A 15 18.17 11.82 -20.96
C PHE A 15 16.83 11.11 -21.26
N ARG A 16 16.80 10.21 -22.25
CA ARG A 16 15.60 9.50 -22.71
C ARG A 16 15.30 8.25 -21.92
N ASP A 17 16.32 7.64 -21.31
CA ASP A 17 16.15 6.62 -20.29
C ASP A 17 16.31 7.32 -18.95
N GLY A 18 15.19 7.57 -18.24
CA GLY A 18 15.19 8.28 -16.97
C GLY A 18 16.24 7.69 -16.04
N SER A 19 17.29 8.47 -15.72
CA SER A 19 18.36 8.02 -14.83
C SER A 19 17.81 7.67 -13.45
N GLU A 20 18.51 6.85 -12.69
CA GLU A 20 18.16 6.52 -11.29
C GLU A 20 17.87 7.78 -10.47
N ALA A 21 18.63 8.86 -10.71
CA ALA A 21 18.41 10.17 -10.09
C ALA A 21 17.02 10.79 -10.38
N TRP A 22 16.46 10.57 -11.58
CA TRP A 22 15.10 11.02 -11.92
C TRP A 22 14.04 10.17 -11.22
N LEU A 23 14.27 8.86 -11.07
CA LEU A 23 13.38 7.97 -10.33
C LEU A 23 13.35 8.35 -8.84
N GLU A 24 14.52 8.55 -8.22
CA GLU A 24 14.64 9.02 -6.83
C GLU A 24 13.97 10.38 -6.63
N THR A 25 14.21 11.33 -7.55
CA THR A 25 13.59 12.66 -7.48
C THR A 25 12.07 12.57 -7.60
N GLY A 26 11.57 11.75 -8.53
CA GLY A 26 10.13 11.51 -8.70
C GLY A 26 9.49 10.87 -7.47
N ALA A 27 10.15 9.86 -6.89
CA ALA A 27 9.72 9.19 -5.67
C ALA A 27 9.64 10.17 -4.49
N HIS A 28 10.64 11.04 -4.33
CA HIS A 28 10.64 12.05 -3.28
C HIS A 28 9.52 13.08 -3.46
N LEU A 29 9.32 13.60 -4.68
CA LEU A 29 8.23 14.53 -4.98
C LEU A 29 6.86 13.89 -4.71
N SER A 30 6.69 12.62 -5.09
CA SER A 30 5.48 11.84 -4.81
C SER A 30 5.22 11.73 -3.31
N HIS A 31 6.23 11.36 -2.52
CA HIS A 31 6.12 11.27 -1.06
C HIS A 31 5.70 12.60 -0.42
N VAL A 32 6.40 13.69 -0.73
CA VAL A 32 6.11 15.03 -0.18
C VAL A 32 4.72 15.52 -0.59
N ALA A 33 4.28 15.21 -1.81
CA ALA A 33 2.93 15.56 -2.26
C ALA A 33 1.85 14.87 -1.41
N VAL A 34 2.00 13.58 -1.12
CA VAL A 34 1.05 12.82 -0.30
C VAL A 34 1.07 13.31 1.15
N GLU A 35 2.24 13.61 1.70
CA GLU A 35 2.36 14.18 3.04
C GLU A 35 1.62 15.53 3.14
N LEU A 36 1.80 16.39 2.13
CA LEU A 36 1.10 17.67 2.05
C LEU A 36 -0.42 17.51 1.95
N LEU A 37 -0.90 16.54 1.15
CA LEU A 37 -2.33 16.24 1.04
C LEU A 37 -2.91 15.79 2.39
N CYS A 38 -2.20 14.92 3.12
CA CYS A 38 -2.60 14.52 4.47
C CYS A 38 -2.69 15.74 5.40
N LEU A 39 -1.67 16.60 5.39
CA LEU A 39 -1.63 17.80 6.22
C LEU A 39 -2.79 18.75 5.91
N ILE A 40 -3.10 18.96 4.63
CA ILE A 40 -4.22 19.81 4.19
C ILE A 40 -5.56 19.29 4.70
N LEU A 41 -5.78 17.97 4.64
CA LEU A 41 -7.02 17.35 5.13
C LEU A 41 -7.23 17.55 6.63
N VAL A 42 -6.16 17.40 7.44
CA VAL A 42 -6.27 17.51 8.91
C VAL A 42 -6.22 18.95 9.43
N SER A 43 -5.56 19.86 8.72
CA SER A 43 -5.37 21.25 9.16
C SER A 43 -6.63 22.10 9.04
N HIS A 44 -7.61 21.67 8.24
CA HIS A 44 -8.82 22.43 7.96
C HIS A 44 -10.10 21.64 8.27
N PRO A 45 -10.47 21.44 9.56
CA PRO A 45 -11.63 20.62 9.94
C PRO A 45 -12.96 21.07 9.33
N ARG A 46 -13.11 22.37 9.03
CA ARG A 46 -14.32 22.92 8.40
C ARG A 46 -14.41 22.63 6.90
N LEU A 47 -13.28 22.39 6.24
CA LEU A 47 -13.19 22.15 4.81
C LEU A 47 -12.91 20.68 4.48
N VAL A 48 -12.64 19.85 5.49
CA VAL A 48 -12.24 18.45 5.31
C VAL A 48 -13.14 17.69 4.35
N LYS A 49 -14.47 17.84 4.47
CA LYS A 49 -15.42 17.18 3.56
C LYS A 49 -15.30 17.67 2.12
N ALA A 50 -15.24 18.98 1.91
CA ALA A 50 -15.08 19.55 0.57
C ALA A 50 -13.74 19.15 -0.06
N LEU A 51 -12.67 19.10 0.73
CA LEU A 51 -11.35 18.67 0.28
C LEU A 51 -11.30 17.18 -0.04
N GLN A 52 -11.89 16.33 0.81
CA GLN A 52 -12.04 14.90 0.54
C GLN A 52 -12.77 14.68 -0.78
N MET A 53 -13.91 15.34 -0.98
CA MET A 53 -14.69 15.23 -2.22
C MET A 53 -13.90 15.73 -3.44
N TYR A 54 -13.20 16.86 -3.30
CA TYR A 54 -12.35 17.36 -4.37
C TYR A 54 -11.26 16.35 -4.76
N LEU A 55 -10.61 15.69 -3.79
CA LEU A 55 -9.60 14.68 -4.08
C LEU A 55 -10.21 13.43 -4.74
N MET A 56 -11.42 13.04 -4.35
CA MET A 56 -12.17 11.96 -5.01
C MET A 56 -12.46 12.30 -6.48
N GLU A 57 -12.91 13.52 -6.76
CA GLU A 57 -13.15 14.03 -8.13
C GLU A 57 -11.87 14.11 -8.99
N ARG A 58 -10.69 14.06 -8.37
CA ARG A 58 -9.39 14.05 -9.03
C ARG A 58 -8.76 12.66 -9.11
N ASP A 59 -9.54 11.61 -8.89
CA ASP A 59 -9.12 10.21 -8.98
C ASP A 59 -7.92 9.88 -8.07
N VAL A 60 -7.83 10.52 -6.90
CA VAL A 60 -6.72 10.30 -5.96
C VAL A 60 -6.59 8.83 -5.55
N LEU A 61 -7.71 8.09 -5.48
CA LEU A 61 -7.70 6.67 -5.11
C LEU A 61 -7.08 5.78 -6.20
N SER A 62 -7.21 6.14 -7.48
CA SER A 62 -6.52 5.44 -8.56
C SER A 62 -5.02 5.67 -8.50
N TYR A 63 -4.60 6.91 -8.23
CA TYR A 63 -3.19 7.20 -7.96
C TYR A 63 -2.64 6.39 -6.77
N ILE A 64 -3.41 6.28 -5.67
CA ILE A 64 -2.99 5.49 -4.51
C ILE A 64 -2.90 4.00 -4.86
N GLU A 65 -3.83 3.48 -5.65
CA GLU A 65 -3.78 2.09 -6.14
C GLU A 65 -2.48 1.83 -6.90
N ASP A 66 -2.14 2.70 -7.85
CA ASP A 66 -0.91 2.60 -8.64
C ASP A 66 0.32 2.65 -7.72
N ALA A 67 0.36 3.59 -6.77
CA ALA A 67 1.46 3.75 -5.83
C ALA A 67 1.65 2.52 -4.91
N LEU A 68 0.56 1.91 -4.44
CA LEU A 68 0.61 0.72 -3.60
C LEU A 68 0.92 -0.56 -4.40
N SER A 69 0.73 -0.54 -5.72
CA SER A 69 1.07 -1.64 -6.61
C SER A 69 2.58 -1.74 -6.91
N ILE A 70 3.36 -0.70 -6.62
CA ILE A 70 4.81 -0.67 -6.81
C ILE A 70 5.44 -1.84 -6.05
N PRO A 71 6.27 -2.69 -6.68
CA PRO A 71 6.90 -3.83 -6.00
C PRO A 71 7.77 -3.39 -4.81
N ARG A 72 7.82 -4.21 -3.75
CA ARG A 72 8.53 -3.86 -2.50
C ARG A 72 10.03 -3.67 -2.75
N GLU A 73 10.62 -4.46 -3.64
CA GLU A 73 12.02 -4.32 -4.02
C GLU A 73 12.32 -2.98 -4.71
N HIS A 74 11.38 -2.44 -5.48
CA HIS A 74 11.50 -1.12 -6.10
C HIS A 74 11.28 -0.01 -5.08
N GLU A 75 10.33 -0.21 -4.15
CA GLU A 75 10.11 0.71 -3.04
C GLU A 75 11.41 0.91 -2.23
N ILE A 76 12.00 -0.18 -1.76
CA ILE A 76 13.21 -0.14 -0.92
C ILE A 76 14.40 0.49 -1.66
N ALA A 77 14.49 0.29 -2.98
CA ALA A 77 15.60 0.81 -3.78
C ALA A 77 15.52 2.32 -4.03
N PHE A 78 14.32 2.89 -4.21
CA PHE A 78 14.16 4.25 -4.74
C PHE A 78 13.30 5.18 -3.90
N PHE A 79 12.52 4.65 -2.96
CA PHE A 79 11.55 5.43 -2.19
C PHE A 79 12.03 5.64 -0.76
N GLN A 80 11.64 6.78 -0.20
CA GLN A 80 11.92 7.12 1.19
C GLN A 80 11.14 6.19 2.13
N GLU A 81 11.75 5.86 3.28
CA GLU A 81 11.08 5.17 4.38
C GLU A 81 9.73 5.83 4.70
N GLY A 82 8.69 5.02 4.88
CA GLY A 82 7.33 5.52 5.14
C GLY A 82 6.54 5.90 3.88
N TYR A 83 7.04 5.70 2.66
CA TYR A 83 6.29 5.98 1.43
C TYR A 83 4.91 5.35 1.41
N ARG A 84 4.80 4.03 1.63
CA ARG A 84 3.51 3.34 1.71
C ARG A 84 2.69 3.75 2.93
N THR A 85 3.35 4.04 4.06
CA THR A 85 2.70 4.53 5.28
C THR A 85 1.93 5.82 5.00
N GLU A 86 2.50 6.74 4.25
CA GLU A 86 1.86 8.01 3.88
C GLU A 86 0.66 7.81 2.95
N HIS A 87 0.72 6.87 2.01
CA HIS A 87 -0.42 6.51 1.16
C HIS A 87 -1.56 5.87 1.96
N MET A 88 -1.23 5.00 2.92
CA MET A 88 -2.20 4.42 3.83
C MET A 88 -2.84 5.48 4.73
N ARG A 89 -2.04 6.43 5.25
CA ARG A 89 -2.51 7.59 6.01
C ARG A 89 -3.48 8.44 5.18
N LEU A 90 -3.17 8.70 3.91
CA LEU A 90 -4.05 9.45 3.02
C LEU A 90 -5.39 8.71 2.83
N MET A 91 -5.39 7.40 2.59
CA MET A 91 -6.64 6.61 2.51
C MET A 91 -7.45 6.65 3.80
N ALA A 92 -6.80 6.50 4.96
CA ALA A 92 -7.46 6.62 6.26
C ALA A 92 -8.11 8.00 6.45
N ASN A 93 -7.43 9.08 6.03
CA ASN A 93 -7.98 10.42 6.08
C ASN A 93 -9.13 10.62 5.08
N LEU A 94 -9.06 10.04 3.89
CA LEU A 94 -10.12 10.13 2.88
C LEU A 94 -11.40 9.41 3.31
N THR A 95 -11.27 8.30 4.04
CA THR A 95 -12.41 7.48 4.52
C THR A 95 -13.11 8.03 5.75
N LEU A 96 -12.49 8.97 6.48
CA LEU A 96 -13.07 9.52 7.71
C LEU A 96 -14.42 10.20 7.44
N ASP A 97 -15.50 9.62 7.95
CA ASP A 97 -16.90 10.03 7.75
C ASP A 97 -17.30 10.19 6.28
N ASN A 98 -16.63 9.51 5.34
CA ASN A 98 -16.82 9.69 3.91
C ASN A 98 -17.34 8.41 3.26
N VAL A 99 -18.67 8.34 3.09
CA VAL A 99 -19.36 7.17 2.53
C VAL A 99 -18.87 6.85 1.11
N GLU A 100 -18.60 7.86 0.28
CA GLU A 100 -18.22 7.66 -1.11
C GLU A 100 -16.84 7.03 -1.25
N ALA A 101 -15.85 7.57 -0.52
CA ALA A 101 -14.51 6.98 -0.45
C ALA A 101 -14.56 5.55 0.13
N CYS A 102 -15.33 5.34 1.19
CA CYS A 102 -15.49 4.02 1.80
C CYS A 102 -16.10 3.01 0.83
N SER A 103 -17.18 3.37 0.13
CA SER A 103 -17.80 2.51 -0.88
C SER A 103 -16.85 2.20 -2.02
N PHE A 104 -16.12 3.20 -2.54
CA PHE A 104 -15.14 2.99 -3.61
C PHE A 104 -14.06 1.97 -3.21
N ILE A 105 -13.42 2.17 -2.05
CA ILE A 105 -12.37 1.27 -1.56
C ILE A 105 -12.90 -0.14 -1.37
N VAL A 106 -14.10 -0.28 -0.81
CA VAL A 106 -14.72 -1.60 -0.57
C VAL A 106 -15.06 -2.31 -1.88
N SER A 107 -15.49 -1.59 -2.91
CA SER A 107 -15.76 -2.15 -4.23
C SER A 107 -14.48 -2.49 -5.01
N ASN A 108 -13.37 -1.81 -4.74
CA ASN A 108 -12.07 -2.04 -5.37
C ASN A 108 -11.27 -3.12 -4.62
N SER A 109 -11.08 -4.29 -5.25
CA SER A 109 -10.37 -5.40 -4.61
C SER A 109 -8.90 -5.14 -4.33
N ALA A 110 -8.21 -4.34 -5.15
CA ALA A 110 -6.79 -4.04 -4.97
C ALA A 110 -6.59 -3.13 -3.74
N LEU A 111 -7.35 -2.04 -3.64
CA LEU A 111 -7.32 -1.13 -2.50
C LEU A 111 -7.76 -1.82 -1.21
N LEU A 112 -8.86 -2.60 -1.24
CA LEU A 112 -9.31 -3.34 -0.08
C LEU A 112 -8.26 -4.36 0.38
N ALA A 113 -7.64 -5.09 -0.55
CA ALA A 113 -6.56 -6.01 -0.21
C ALA A 113 -5.36 -5.27 0.40
N ALA A 114 -4.96 -4.13 -0.18
CA ALA A 114 -3.86 -3.33 0.33
C ALA A 114 -4.11 -2.84 1.77
N VAL A 115 -5.32 -2.37 2.08
CA VAL A 115 -5.71 -1.98 3.45
C VAL A 115 -5.59 -3.17 4.41
N LEU A 116 -6.10 -4.34 4.03
CA LEU A 116 -6.11 -5.51 4.89
C LEU A 116 -4.71 -6.11 5.09
N THR A 117 -3.87 -6.16 4.04
CA THR A 117 -2.51 -6.70 4.14
C THR A 117 -1.57 -5.79 4.91
N SER A 118 -1.86 -4.49 4.95
CA SER A 118 -1.09 -3.49 5.69
C SER A 118 -1.26 -3.58 7.22
N THR A 119 -2.10 -4.51 7.70
CA THR A 119 -2.18 -4.89 9.12
C THR A 119 -1.11 -5.91 9.54
N ARG A 120 -0.34 -6.44 8.57
CA ARG A 120 0.80 -7.31 8.88
C ARG A 120 1.89 -6.51 9.56
N PHE A 121 2.60 -7.17 10.47
CA PHE A 121 3.76 -6.58 11.12
C PHE A 121 4.83 -6.26 10.07
N ASP A 122 5.26 -5.00 10.03
CA ASP A 122 6.30 -4.50 9.13
C ASP A 122 7.27 -3.62 9.94
N GLU A 123 8.47 -4.13 10.22
CA GLU A 123 9.48 -3.40 11.00
C GLU A 123 9.98 -2.14 10.29
N GLU A 124 9.91 -2.13 8.96
CA GLU A 124 10.35 -1.01 8.11
C GLU A 124 9.30 0.11 8.04
N ASN A 125 8.04 -0.17 8.43
CA ASN A 125 6.93 0.77 8.36
C ASN A 125 6.06 0.71 9.62
N PRO A 126 6.56 1.12 10.79
CA PRO A 126 5.88 0.91 12.07
C PRO A 126 4.52 1.62 12.18
N GLY A 127 4.32 2.72 11.44
CA GLY A 127 3.04 3.44 11.40
C GLY A 127 1.98 2.84 10.47
N MET A 128 2.34 1.89 9.62
CA MET A 128 1.46 1.33 8.59
C MET A 128 0.23 0.66 9.19
N VAL A 129 0.43 -0.13 10.25
CA VAL A 129 -0.63 -0.90 10.92
C VAL A 129 -1.67 0.02 11.52
N GLU A 130 -1.25 1.10 12.20
CA GLU A 130 -2.18 2.07 12.80
C GLU A 130 -3.07 2.69 11.73
N TRP A 131 -2.50 3.19 10.63
CA TRP A 131 -3.29 3.79 9.56
C TRP A 131 -4.21 2.79 8.86
N ALA A 132 -3.77 1.54 8.69
CA ALA A 132 -4.61 0.46 8.17
C ALA A 132 -5.80 0.18 9.08
N GLU A 133 -5.60 0.07 10.40
CA GLU A 133 -6.66 -0.11 11.39
C GLU A 133 -7.65 1.07 11.40
N PHE A 134 -7.14 2.29 11.32
CA PHE A 134 -7.97 3.50 11.19
C PHE A 134 -8.84 3.44 9.93
N CYS A 135 -8.27 3.06 8.79
CA CYS A 135 -9.01 2.90 7.54
C CYS A 135 -10.10 1.81 7.68
N ILE A 136 -9.76 0.62 8.18
CA ILE A 136 -10.70 -0.49 8.40
C ILE A 136 -11.86 -0.06 9.31
N ARG A 137 -11.56 0.66 10.40
CA ARG A 137 -12.57 1.21 11.29
C ARG A 137 -13.52 2.15 10.53
N ASN A 138 -12.98 3.08 9.76
CA ASN A 138 -13.78 4.02 8.98
C ASN A 138 -14.67 3.30 7.96
N LEU A 139 -14.12 2.33 7.22
CA LEU A 139 -14.89 1.50 6.27
C LEU A 139 -16.09 0.84 6.96
N CYS A 140 -15.84 0.14 8.07
CA CYS A 140 -16.88 -0.57 8.82
C CYS A 140 -17.93 0.36 9.46
N CYS A 141 -17.54 1.57 9.87
CA CYS A 141 -18.45 2.54 10.47
C CYS A 141 -19.30 3.29 9.44
N CYS A 142 -18.74 3.61 8.27
CA CYS A 142 -19.41 4.44 7.28
C CYS A 142 -20.47 3.69 6.47
N THR A 143 -20.28 2.39 6.17
CA THR A 143 -21.27 1.63 5.40
C THR A 143 -21.50 0.22 5.94
N LYS A 144 -22.77 -0.20 5.97
CA LYS A 144 -23.14 -1.59 6.30
C LYS A 144 -22.58 -2.59 5.29
N GLU A 145 -22.49 -2.19 4.02
CA GLU A 145 -21.93 -3.01 2.95
C GLU A 145 -20.46 -3.35 3.22
N ALA A 146 -19.65 -2.36 3.58
CA ALA A 146 -18.26 -2.56 3.94
C ALA A 146 -18.11 -3.52 5.11
N HIS A 147 -18.89 -3.30 6.18
CA HIS A 147 -18.88 -4.15 7.35
C HIS A 147 -19.26 -5.60 7.00
N GLU A 148 -20.33 -5.81 6.22
CA GLU A 148 -20.75 -7.15 5.80
C GLU A 148 -19.75 -7.82 4.87
N LYS A 149 -19.15 -7.09 3.93
CA LYS A 149 -18.14 -7.62 3.02
C LYS A 149 -16.91 -8.07 3.79
N ILE A 150 -16.37 -7.20 4.66
CA ILE A 150 -15.20 -7.50 5.50
C ILE A 150 -15.49 -8.68 6.43
N ARG A 151 -16.67 -8.72 7.06
CA ARG A 151 -17.11 -9.82 7.93
C ARG A 151 -17.16 -11.17 7.24
N ARG A 152 -17.44 -11.20 5.93
CA ARG A 152 -17.53 -12.42 5.11
C ARG A 152 -16.20 -12.82 4.47
N LEU A 153 -15.13 -12.03 4.66
CA LEU A 153 -13.82 -12.42 4.15
C LEU A 153 -13.34 -13.66 4.87
N MET A 154 -12.88 -14.62 4.07
CA MET A 154 -12.28 -15.86 4.55
C MET A 154 -10.77 -15.79 4.32
N PRO A 155 -9.95 -16.26 5.27
CA PRO A 155 -8.52 -16.44 5.07
C PRO A 155 -8.25 -17.28 3.81
N VAL A 156 -7.45 -16.74 2.90
CA VAL A 156 -7.19 -17.35 1.57
C VAL A 156 -5.98 -18.29 1.59
N GLY A 157 -5.12 -18.19 2.61
CA GLY A 157 -3.92 -18.98 2.73
C GLY A 157 -3.03 -18.55 3.90
N ILE A 158 -2.01 -19.37 4.16
CA ILE A 158 -0.91 -19.05 5.07
C ILE A 158 0.24 -18.57 4.17
N SER A 159 0.93 -17.48 4.55
CA SER A 159 2.07 -16.99 3.76
C SER A 159 3.21 -18.00 3.75
N ASP A 160 4.05 -17.97 2.73
CA ASP A 160 5.13 -18.94 2.61
C ASP A 160 6.19 -18.72 3.69
N GLU A 161 6.46 -17.48 4.08
CA GLU A 161 7.34 -17.17 5.22
C GLU A 161 6.79 -17.75 6.54
N SER A 162 5.46 -17.65 6.75
CA SER A 162 4.80 -18.24 7.93
C SER A 162 4.88 -19.76 7.91
N LYS A 163 4.73 -20.40 6.73
CA LYS A 163 4.90 -21.85 6.58
C LYS A 163 6.35 -22.27 6.82
N GLU A 164 7.33 -21.50 6.34
CA GLU A 164 8.76 -21.75 6.57
C GLU A 164 9.11 -21.67 8.06
N LEU A 165 8.63 -20.64 8.76
CA LEU A 165 8.82 -20.50 10.21
C LEU A 165 8.20 -21.66 10.99
N LEU A 166 7.00 -22.11 10.63
CA LEU A 166 6.30 -23.21 11.32
C LEU A 166 6.85 -24.60 10.97
N SER A 167 7.24 -24.82 9.72
CA SER A 167 7.86 -26.08 9.27
C SER A 167 9.26 -26.28 9.85
N SER A 168 10.00 -25.18 10.09
CA SER A 168 11.24 -25.20 10.87
C SER A 168 11.05 -25.77 12.28
N GLY A 169 9.85 -25.57 12.85
CA GLY A 169 9.42 -26.14 14.13
C GLY A 169 8.89 -27.58 14.04
N ARG A 170 8.94 -28.23 12.87
CA ARG A 170 8.27 -29.51 12.59
C ARG A 170 6.78 -29.44 12.93
N VAL A 171 6.09 -28.43 12.42
CA VAL A 171 4.64 -28.32 12.54
C VAL A 171 4.07 -28.10 11.14
N ASP A 172 3.21 -29.00 10.70
CA ASP A 172 2.41 -28.81 9.50
C ASP A 172 1.27 -27.85 9.82
N CYS A 173 1.04 -26.89 8.94
CA CYS A 173 -0.02 -25.90 9.12
C CYS A 173 -0.92 -25.83 7.88
N HIS A 174 -2.23 -25.79 8.12
CA HIS A 174 -3.23 -25.64 7.07
C HIS A 174 -4.44 -24.85 7.58
N LEU A 175 -5.22 -24.29 6.66
CA LEU A 175 -6.51 -23.68 6.98
C LEU A 175 -7.60 -24.75 6.85
N ASN A 176 -8.50 -24.82 7.83
CA ASN A 176 -9.69 -25.67 7.72
C ASN A 176 -10.77 -25.00 6.84
N SER A 177 -11.91 -25.66 6.66
CA SER A 177 -13.05 -25.15 5.87
C SER A 177 -13.69 -23.88 6.45
N GLU A 178 -13.41 -23.55 7.72
CA GLU A 178 -13.81 -22.29 8.37
C GLU A 178 -12.73 -21.21 8.29
N GLY A 179 -11.63 -21.45 7.58
CA GLY A 179 -10.50 -20.52 7.47
C GLY A 179 -9.66 -20.40 8.75
N LYS A 180 -9.83 -21.29 9.73
CA LYS A 180 -9.00 -21.30 10.95
C LYS A 180 -7.71 -22.05 10.73
N LEU A 181 -6.63 -21.53 11.29
CA LEU A 181 -5.32 -22.18 11.32
C LEU A 181 -5.38 -23.45 12.18
N VAL A 182 -5.05 -24.58 11.57
CA VAL A 182 -4.88 -25.88 12.23
C VAL A 182 -3.39 -26.23 12.18
N LEU A 183 -2.84 -26.51 13.36
CA LEU A 183 -1.47 -26.99 13.53
C LEU A 183 -1.51 -28.50 13.77
N SER A 184 -0.75 -29.25 12.99
CA SER A 184 -0.59 -30.69 13.12
C SER A 184 0.89 -31.03 13.26
N ASN A 185 1.20 -32.01 14.11
CA ASN A 185 2.55 -32.57 14.10
C ASN A 185 2.74 -33.33 12.77
N PRO A 186 3.91 -33.22 12.13
CA PRO A 186 4.21 -33.96 10.92
C PRO A 186 4.03 -35.43 11.21
N CYS A 187 3.24 -36.07 10.36
CA CYS A 187 2.92 -37.48 10.49
C CYS A 187 4.22 -38.28 10.42
N THR A 188 4.73 -38.75 11.58
CA THR A 188 5.81 -39.74 11.61
C THR A 188 5.21 -41.09 11.22
N THR A 189 4.96 -41.31 9.95
CA THR A 189 4.82 -42.66 9.41
C THR A 189 6.23 -43.18 9.12
N THR A 190 6.87 -43.72 10.16
CA THR A 190 7.83 -44.81 10.00
C THR A 190 7.07 -46.11 10.24
N GLU A 191 6.76 -46.81 9.15
CA GLU A 191 6.81 -48.27 9.01
C GLU A 191 6.61 -48.65 7.53
#